data_AF-A0A526YQY5-F1
#
_entry.id   AF-A0A526YQY5-F1
#
_cell.length_a   1.000
_cell.length_b   1.000
_cell.length_c   1.000
_cell.angle_alpha   90.00
_cell.angle_beta   90.00
_cell.angle_gamma   90.00
#
_symmetry.space_group_name_H-M   'P 1'
#
loop_
_entity.id
_entity.type
_entity.pdbx_description
1 polymer ?
#
loop_
_entity_poly.entity_id
_entity_poly.type
_entity_poly.pdbx_seq_one_letter_code
_entity_poly.pdbx_strand_id
1 'polypeptide(L)'
;MTFTLSLNTNPLVNRFAEPDDLIDAIAYDIGIRDVQLTHEFVNPGWPAATISKFVRLFRTALDRTGVRVTSGMTGPYGRLNHFGHPDADVRRYYVDWFKTFADISAELGASGMGTQFAIFTHRDFDDPELFEIALECWREVAEHARAAGLTYLFWEPMSVGREFGHTIDSCRALHNEIEAAGMAIPLKMMVDIDHGDVTSSDPADIDPYAWA
;
A
#
# COMPACT_ATOMS: atom_id res chain seq x y z
N MET A 1 13.59 -2.38 22.16
CA MET A 1 13.05 -2.18 20.80
C MET A 1 12.97 -0.69 20.54
N THR A 2 13.39 -0.22 19.38
CA THR A 2 13.30 1.19 18.98
C THR A 2 12.15 1.33 17.98
N PHE A 3 10.93 1.46 18.49
CA PHE A 3 9.75 1.72 17.66
C PHE A 3 9.74 3.17 17.17
N THR A 4 9.18 3.39 15.99
CA THR A 4 8.83 4.70 15.45
C THR A 4 7.31 4.78 15.28
N LEU A 5 6.77 6.00 15.29
CA LEU A 5 5.35 6.25 15.08
C LEU A 5 5.17 7.00 13.76
N SER A 6 4.22 6.55 12.93
CA SER A 6 3.83 7.23 11.70
C SER A 6 2.32 7.46 11.64
N LEU A 7 1.89 8.33 10.73
CA LEU A 7 0.48 8.58 10.42
C LEU A 7 0.18 8.18 8.98
N ASN A 8 -0.84 7.34 8.77
CA ASN A 8 -1.45 7.17 7.46
C ASN A 8 -2.35 8.38 7.14
N THR A 9 -2.25 8.93 5.92
CA THR A 9 -2.96 10.17 5.54
C THR A 9 -4.43 10.00 5.16
N ASN A 10 -5.02 8.80 5.28
CA ASN A 10 -6.45 8.54 5.06
C ASN A 10 -7.40 9.62 5.63
N PRO A 11 -7.30 10.04 6.90
CA PRO A 11 -8.19 11.06 7.47
C PRO A 11 -7.90 12.49 6.98
N LEU A 12 -6.87 12.71 6.16
CA LEU A 12 -6.52 14.03 5.64
C LEU A 12 -6.98 14.21 4.19
N VAL A 13 -7.27 13.12 3.48
CA VAL A 13 -7.75 13.11 2.10
C VAL A 13 -9.03 13.97 1.96
N ASN A 14 -9.12 14.73 0.86
CA ASN A 14 -10.15 15.72 0.53
C ASN A 14 -10.26 16.94 1.45
N ARG A 15 -9.76 16.86 2.68
CA ARG A 15 -9.70 17.98 3.63
C ARG A 15 -8.50 18.87 3.35
N PHE A 16 -7.41 18.24 2.93
CA PHE A 16 -6.19 18.86 2.43
C PHE A 16 -5.95 18.41 0.99
N ALA A 17 -5.25 19.24 0.22
CA ALA A 17 -4.87 18.92 -1.16
C ALA A 17 -3.57 19.62 -1.59
N GLU A 18 -3.32 20.83 -1.08
CA GLU A 18 -2.09 21.55 -1.33
C GLU A 18 -0.95 20.95 -0.49
N PRO A 19 0.23 20.65 -1.08
CA PRO A 19 1.33 20.00 -0.35
C PRO A 19 1.83 20.80 0.85
N ASP A 20 1.92 22.12 0.74
CA ASP A 20 2.36 22.98 1.85
C ASP A 20 1.37 22.94 3.01
N ASP A 21 0.07 23.07 2.74
CA ASP A 21 -0.99 23.04 3.74
C ASP A 21 -1.04 21.68 4.47
N LEU A 22 -1.00 20.57 3.72
CA LEU A 22 -0.96 19.22 4.30
C LEU A 22 0.26 19.02 5.19
N ILE A 23 1.45 19.33 4.68
CA ILE A 23 2.71 19.02 5.39
C ILE A 23 2.91 19.96 6.58
N ASP A 24 2.49 21.22 6.50
CA ASP A 24 2.51 22.14 7.63
C ASP A 24 1.53 21.69 8.73
N ALA A 25 0.32 21.27 8.38
CA ALA A 25 -0.63 20.71 9.36
C ALA A 25 -0.08 19.45 10.05
N ILE A 26 0.55 18.54 9.30
CA ILE A 26 1.22 17.36 9.86
C ILE A 26 2.35 17.76 10.82
N ALA A 27 3.18 18.72 10.42
CA ALA A 27 4.36 19.13 11.18
C ALA A 27 4.00 19.89 12.47
N TYR A 28 3.07 20.84 12.39
CA TYR A 28 2.86 21.83 13.44
C TYR A 28 1.59 21.60 14.28
N ASP A 29 0.51 21.09 13.67
CA ASP A 29 -0.74 20.83 14.38
C ASP A 29 -0.81 19.40 14.92
N ILE A 30 -0.43 18.42 14.09
CA ILE A 30 -0.40 17.00 14.49
C ILE A 30 0.89 16.68 15.26
N GLY A 31 2.01 17.26 14.85
CA GLY A 31 3.30 17.09 15.53
C GLY A 31 3.94 15.71 15.31
N ILE A 32 3.74 15.10 14.14
CA ILE A 32 4.34 13.80 13.78
C ILE A 32 5.33 13.94 12.62
N ARG A 33 6.42 13.17 12.67
CA ARG A 33 7.47 13.21 11.64
C ARG A 33 7.21 12.26 10.49
N ASP A 34 6.93 10.99 10.78
CA ASP A 34 6.90 9.93 9.77
C ASP A 34 5.46 9.73 9.25
N VAL A 35 5.31 9.56 7.94
CA VAL A 35 4.01 9.55 7.27
C VAL A 35 3.95 8.39 6.27
N GLN A 36 2.83 7.68 6.27
CA GLN A 36 2.42 6.81 5.18
C GLN A 36 1.49 7.62 4.26
N LEU A 37 2.01 8.06 3.12
CA LEU A 37 1.30 8.94 2.21
C LEU A 37 0.34 8.15 1.33
N THR A 38 -0.90 8.61 1.22
CA THR A 38 -1.91 8.00 0.36
C THR A 38 -1.91 8.60 -1.05
N HIS A 39 -2.23 7.76 -2.03
CA HIS A 39 -2.12 8.12 -3.45
C HIS A 39 -2.92 9.36 -3.92
N GLU A 40 -3.95 9.78 -3.19
CA GLU A 40 -4.82 10.88 -3.61
C GLU A 40 -4.08 12.23 -3.70
N PHE A 41 -3.00 12.40 -2.94
CA PHE A 41 -2.22 13.64 -2.91
C PHE A 41 -1.26 13.80 -4.10
N VAL A 42 -0.78 12.68 -4.63
CA VAL A 42 -0.03 12.61 -5.90
C VAL A 42 -0.50 11.37 -6.65
N ASN A 43 -1.57 11.51 -7.44
CA ASN A 43 -2.21 10.37 -8.06
C ASN A 43 -1.39 9.86 -9.27
N PRO A 44 -0.99 8.58 -9.30
CA PRO A 44 -0.29 7.98 -10.43
C PRO A 44 -1.06 8.01 -11.76
N GLY A 45 -2.39 8.19 -11.70
CA GLY A 45 -3.25 8.34 -12.88
C GLY A 45 -3.29 9.76 -13.47
N TRP A 46 -2.60 10.73 -12.88
CA TRP A 46 -2.50 12.08 -13.44
C TRP A 46 -1.55 12.15 -14.64
N PRO A 47 -1.63 13.21 -15.47
CA PRO A 47 -0.61 13.47 -16.48
C PRO A 47 0.78 13.59 -15.85
N ALA A 48 1.80 13.01 -16.49
CA ALA A 48 3.17 12.96 -15.95
C ALA A 48 3.71 14.33 -15.51
N ALA A 49 3.45 15.39 -16.28
CA ALA A 49 3.87 16.74 -15.93
C ALA A 49 3.24 17.25 -14.62
N THR A 50 2.01 16.84 -14.33
CA THR A 50 1.30 17.16 -13.07
C THR A 50 1.93 16.40 -11.91
N ILE A 51 2.22 15.11 -12.08
CA ILE A 51 2.91 14.28 -11.08
C ILE A 51 4.26 14.92 -10.73
N SER A 52 5.11 15.19 -11.73
CA SER A 52 6.43 15.78 -11.49
C SER A 52 6.35 17.15 -10.81
N LYS A 53 5.32 17.96 -11.11
CA LYS A 53 5.09 19.23 -10.40
C LYS A 53 4.80 18.98 -8.93
N PHE A 54 3.85 18.10 -8.62
CA PHE A 54 3.43 17.85 -7.24
C PHE A 54 4.52 17.17 -6.40
N VAL A 55 5.28 16.24 -6.98
CA VAL A 55 6.45 15.65 -6.30
C VAL A 55 7.44 16.74 -5.87
N ARG A 56 7.76 17.71 -6.73
CA ARG A 56 8.65 18.83 -6.36
C ARG A 56 8.09 19.70 -5.24
N LEU A 57 6.79 19.99 -5.27
CA LEU A 57 6.12 20.77 -4.22
C LEU A 57 6.18 20.02 -2.88
N PHE A 58 5.86 18.73 -2.87
CA PHE A 58 5.97 17.89 -1.69
C PHE A 58 7.40 17.84 -1.14
N ARG A 59 8.41 17.61 -1.98
CA ARG A 59 9.82 17.61 -1.54
C ARG A 59 10.21 18.90 -0.86
N THR A 60 9.77 20.04 -1.41
CA THR A 60 10.05 21.36 -0.82
C THR A 60 9.42 21.49 0.56
N ALA A 61 8.18 21.04 0.74
CA ALA A 61 7.48 21.07 2.02
C ALA A 61 8.10 20.10 3.06
N LEU A 62 8.48 18.89 2.63
CA LEU A 62 9.16 17.89 3.46
C LEU A 62 10.53 18.39 3.93
N ASP A 63 11.34 18.96 3.03
CA ASP A 63 12.66 19.52 3.35
C ASP A 63 12.55 20.72 4.32
N ARG A 64 11.51 21.55 4.18
CA ARG A 64 11.26 22.71 5.04
C ARG A 64 10.88 22.29 6.47
N THR A 65 10.04 21.27 6.62
CA THR A 65 9.40 20.92 7.90
C THR A 65 10.11 19.78 8.63
N GLY A 66 10.87 18.95 7.91
CA GLY A 66 11.49 17.73 8.43
C GLY A 66 10.54 16.53 8.51
N VAL A 67 9.28 16.66 8.08
CA VAL A 67 8.35 15.54 7.88
C VAL A 67 8.93 14.58 6.83
N ARG A 68 8.68 13.28 6.97
CA ARG A 68 9.22 12.22 6.13
C ARG A 68 8.11 11.31 5.64
N VAL A 69 8.01 11.14 4.34
CA VAL A 69 7.23 10.05 3.77
C VAL A 69 8.06 8.78 3.90
N THR A 70 7.60 7.81 4.70
CA THR A 70 8.30 6.55 4.95
C THR A 70 7.76 5.40 4.09
N SER A 71 6.49 5.47 3.70
CA SER A 71 5.84 4.52 2.80
C SER A 71 4.69 5.16 2.02
N GLY A 72 4.31 4.55 0.90
CA GLY A 72 3.11 4.88 0.12
C GLY A 72 2.03 3.80 0.26
N MET A 73 0.75 4.19 0.39
CA MET A 73 -0.38 3.24 0.47
C MET A 73 -1.55 3.72 -0.41
N THR A 74 -2.37 2.79 -0.88
CA THR A 74 -3.67 3.17 -1.46
C THR A 74 -4.57 3.74 -0.37
N GLY A 75 -5.19 4.88 -0.66
CA GLY A 75 -6.03 5.60 0.31
C GLY A 75 -7.46 5.10 0.31
N PRO A 76 -8.40 5.84 0.94
CA PRO A 76 -9.80 5.40 1.06
C PRO A 76 -10.48 5.21 -0.29
N TYR A 77 -10.04 5.94 -1.32
CA TYR A 77 -10.59 5.84 -2.69
C TYR A 77 -9.79 4.87 -3.57
N GLY A 78 -8.82 4.16 -2.99
CA GLY A 78 -7.98 3.19 -3.68
C GLY A 78 -8.28 1.74 -3.34
N ARG A 79 -9.28 1.43 -2.49
CA ARG A 79 -9.65 0.03 -2.20
C ARG A 79 -10.42 -0.59 -3.38
N LEU A 80 -9.68 -1.20 -4.30
CA LEU A 80 -10.19 -1.72 -5.58
C LEU A 80 -9.69 -3.14 -5.83
N ASN A 81 -10.24 -3.80 -6.86
CA ASN A 81 -9.80 -5.13 -7.27
C ASN A 81 -8.30 -5.21 -7.60
N HIS A 82 -7.75 -4.14 -8.20
CA HIS A 82 -6.36 -4.04 -8.63
C HIS A 82 -5.92 -5.28 -9.42
N PHE A 83 -4.91 -6.00 -8.93
CA PHE A 83 -4.37 -7.20 -9.56
C PHE A 83 -5.34 -8.39 -9.54
N GLY A 84 -6.39 -8.33 -8.72
CA GLY A 84 -7.51 -9.28 -8.72
C GLY A 84 -8.67 -8.89 -9.62
N HIS A 85 -8.54 -7.84 -10.46
CA HIS A 85 -9.58 -7.54 -11.44
C HIS A 85 -9.60 -8.62 -12.53
N PRO A 86 -10.77 -9.15 -12.97
CA PRO A 86 -10.82 -10.26 -13.93
C PRO A 86 -10.39 -9.87 -15.35
N ASP A 87 -10.53 -8.60 -15.72
CA ASP A 87 -10.08 -8.08 -17.02
C ASP A 87 -8.57 -7.81 -17.04
N ALA A 88 -7.88 -8.33 -18.06
CA ALA A 88 -6.43 -8.24 -18.19
C ALA A 88 -5.91 -6.82 -18.48
N ASP A 89 -6.66 -6.00 -19.24
CA ASP A 89 -6.25 -4.64 -19.56
C ASP A 89 -6.40 -3.73 -18.35
N VAL A 90 -7.43 -3.95 -17.52
CA VAL A 90 -7.58 -3.26 -16.24
C VAL A 90 -6.45 -3.64 -15.27
N ARG A 91 -6.06 -4.91 -15.20
CA ARG A 91 -4.87 -5.31 -14.41
C ARG A 91 -3.61 -4.63 -14.92
N ARG A 92 -3.40 -4.60 -16.24
CA ARG A 92 -2.25 -3.92 -16.87
C ARG A 92 -2.22 -2.44 -16.49
N TYR A 93 -3.35 -1.75 -16.54
CA TYR A 93 -3.46 -0.37 -16.08
C TYR A 93 -2.96 -0.22 -14.64
N TYR A 94 -3.42 -1.07 -13.72
CA TYR A 94 -2.98 -0.99 -12.32
C TYR A 94 -1.52 -1.40 -12.12
N VAL A 95 -0.98 -2.34 -12.89
CA VAL A 95 0.46 -2.64 -12.87
C VAL A 95 1.27 -1.38 -13.21
N ASP A 96 0.93 -0.69 -14.29
CA ASP A 96 1.63 0.52 -14.71
C ASP A 96 1.39 1.69 -13.73
N TRP A 97 0.20 1.76 -13.13
CA TRP A 97 -0.15 2.70 -12.07
C TRP A 97 0.72 2.48 -10.82
N PHE A 98 0.90 1.24 -10.36
CA PHE A 98 1.74 0.92 -9.20
C PHE A 98 3.24 1.10 -9.48
N LYS A 99 3.68 0.91 -10.73
CA LYS A 99 5.05 1.30 -11.15
C LYS A 99 5.27 2.81 -10.98
N THR A 100 4.32 3.61 -11.45
CA THR A 100 4.36 5.08 -11.25
C THR A 100 4.24 5.46 -9.77
N PHE A 101 3.44 4.73 -8.98
CA PHE A 101 3.33 4.95 -7.54
C PHE A 101 4.64 4.63 -6.81
N ALA A 102 5.38 3.62 -7.26
CA ALA A 102 6.72 3.33 -6.75
C ALA A 102 7.71 4.47 -7.05
N ASP A 103 7.67 5.04 -8.25
CA ASP A 103 8.49 6.21 -8.62
C ASP A 103 8.18 7.41 -7.72
N ILE A 104 6.90 7.75 -7.57
CA ILE A 104 6.44 8.84 -6.68
C ILE A 104 6.91 8.60 -5.24
N SER A 105 6.69 7.39 -4.73
CA SER A 105 7.05 7.02 -3.35
C SER A 105 8.55 7.18 -3.12
N ALA A 106 9.38 6.64 -4.03
CA ALA A 106 10.82 6.73 -3.94
C ALA A 106 11.33 8.18 -4.04
N GLU A 107 10.77 8.98 -4.95
CA GLU A 107 11.14 10.40 -5.10
C GLU A 107 10.80 11.25 -3.87
N LEU A 108 9.80 10.84 -3.08
CA LEU A 108 9.40 11.46 -1.81
C LEU A 108 10.14 10.89 -0.59
N GLY A 109 11.04 9.92 -0.80
CA GLY A 109 11.89 9.35 0.26
C GLY A 109 11.35 8.10 0.94
N ALA A 110 10.25 7.52 0.44
CA ALA A 110 9.71 6.28 0.98
C ALA A 110 10.66 5.09 0.73
N SER A 111 10.62 4.11 1.63
CA SER A 111 11.37 2.85 1.47
C SER A 111 10.54 1.70 0.91
N GLY A 112 9.22 1.84 0.90
CA GLY A 112 8.30 0.85 0.33
C GLY A 112 6.90 1.40 0.07
N MET A 113 6.11 0.64 -0.69
CA MET A 113 4.72 0.97 -1.00
C MET A 113 3.85 -0.28 -1.11
N GLY A 114 2.53 -0.12 -1.03
CA GLY A 114 1.62 -1.26 -1.04
C GLY A 114 0.14 -0.91 -1.15
N THR A 115 -0.67 -1.97 -1.04
CA THR A 115 -2.14 -2.00 -1.12
C THR A 115 -2.63 -3.33 -0.52
N GLN A 116 -3.88 -3.74 -0.69
CA GLN A 116 -4.27 -5.14 -0.45
C GLN A 116 -3.53 -6.09 -1.40
N PHE A 117 -3.38 -7.38 -1.06
CA PHE A 117 -2.77 -8.34 -2.00
C PHE A 117 -3.50 -8.35 -3.35
N ALA A 118 -4.82 -8.51 -3.27
CA ALA A 118 -5.79 -8.31 -4.33
C ALA A 118 -7.19 -8.23 -3.68
N ILE A 119 -8.21 -7.79 -4.43
CA ILE A 119 -9.60 -7.91 -4.01
C ILE A 119 -10.34 -8.67 -5.11
N PHE A 120 -10.81 -9.88 -4.81
CA PHE A 120 -11.48 -10.74 -5.79
C PHE A 120 -12.99 -10.47 -5.79
N THR A 121 -13.63 -10.73 -6.94
CA THR A 121 -15.10 -10.72 -7.01
C THR A 121 -15.65 -12.00 -6.38
N HIS A 122 -16.96 -12.05 -6.10
CA HIS A 122 -17.58 -13.29 -5.62
C HIS A 122 -17.46 -14.45 -6.62
N ARG A 123 -17.40 -14.17 -7.93
CA ARG A 123 -17.29 -15.21 -8.95
C ARG A 123 -15.90 -15.81 -8.99
N ASP A 124 -14.89 -14.97 -8.77
CA ASP A 124 -13.49 -15.32 -9.04
C ASP A 124 -12.73 -15.68 -7.76
N PHE A 125 -13.37 -15.61 -6.58
CA PHE A 125 -12.71 -15.82 -5.30
C PHE A 125 -11.97 -17.17 -5.20
N ASP A 126 -12.57 -18.22 -5.73
CA ASP A 126 -12.02 -19.57 -5.72
C ASP A 126 -11.21 -19.91 -6.99
N ASP A 127 -10.83 -18.91 -7.79
CA ASP A 127 -10.07 -19.10 -9.03
C ASP A 127 -8.54 -19.12 -8.75
N PRO A 128 -7.89 -20.29 -8.80
CA PRO A 128 -6.45 -20.39 -8.58
C PRO A 128 -5.62 -19.74 -9.70
N GLU A 129 -6.16 -19.62 -10.91
CA GLU A 129 -5.44 -18.96 -12.02
C GLU A 129 -5.35 -17.44 -11.77
N LEU A 130 -6.41 -16.83 -11.23
CA LEU A 130 -6.41 -15.41 -10.90
C LEU A 130 -5.43 -15.08 -9.76
N PHE A 131 -5.22 -16.01 -8.82
CA PHE A 131 -4.19 -15.88 -7.78
C PHE A 131 -2.78 -15.78 -8.37
N GLU A 132 -2.41 -16.73 -9.24
CA GLU A 132 -1.10 -16.74 -9.91
C GLU A 132 -0.89 -15.48 -10.77
N ILE A 133 -1.95 -15.03 -11.45
CA ILE A 133 -1.92 -13.78 -12.21
C ILE A 133 -1.66 -12.57 -11.30
N ALA A 134 -2.31 -12.49 -10.13
CA ALA A 134 -2.09 -11.40 -9.18
C ALA A 134 -0.66 -11.42 -8.62
N LEU A 135 -0.10 -12.61 -8.37
CA LEU A 135 1.28 -12.79 -7.93
C LEU A 135 2.28 -12.32 -9.00
N GLU A 136 2.04 -12.62 -10.29
CA GLU A 136 2.86 -12.12 -11.40
C GLU A 136 2.77 -10.59 -11.54
N CYS A 137 1.59 -9.99 -11.33
CA CYS A 137 1.46 -8.53 -11.30
C CYS A 137 2.37 -7.90 -10.23
N TRP A 138 2.43 -8.50 -9.04
CA TRP A 138 3.34 -8.08 -7.98
C TRP A 138 4.81 -8.24 -8.37
N ARG A 139 5.20 -9.33 -9.05
CA ARG A 139 6.57 -9.54 -9.54
C ARG A 139 7.01 -8.45 -10.50
N GLU A 140 6.15 -8.07 -11.46
CA GLU A 140 6.42 -6.97 -12.38
C GLU A 140 6.63 -5.63 -11.65
N VAL A 141 5.78 -5.35 -10.65
CA VAL A 141 5.88 -4.12 -9.85
C VAL A 141 7.14 -4.14 -8.99
N ALA A 142 7.52 -5.29 -8.41
CA ALA A 142 8.72 -5.43 -7.60
C ALA A 142 10.01 -5.13 -8.39
N GLU A 143 10.10 -5.59 -9.65
CA GLU A 143 11.25 -5.26 -10.51
C GLU A 143 11.38 -3.76 -10.75
N HIS A 144 10.27 -3.08 -11.05
CA HIS A 144 10.26 -1.63 -11.26
C HIS A 144 10.57 -0.88 -9.96
N ALA A 145 9.92 -1.27 -8.86
CA ALA A 145 10.11 -0.64 -7.55
C ALA A 145 11.57 -0.75 -7.06
N ARG A 146 12.24 -1.88 -7.31
CA ARG A 146 13.67 -2.03 -7.06
C ARG A 146 14.49 -1.02 -7.86
N ALA A 147 14.17 -0.83 -9.14
CA ALA A 147 14.85 0.14 -10.00
C ALA A 147 14.58 1.60 -9.58
N ALA A 148 13.39 1.90 -9.08
CA ALA A 148 13.01 3.19 -8.52
C ALA A 148 13.73 3.49 -7.18
N GLY A 149 14.25 2.48 -6.50
CA GLY A 149 15.01 2.61 -5.26
C GLY A 149 14.24 2.19 -3.99
N LEU A 150 13.06 1.59 -4.13
CA LEU A 150 12.36 0.98 -3.00
C LEU A 150 13.07 -0.30 -2.54
N THR A 151 12.93 -0.60 -1.26
CA THR A 151 13.59 -1.75 -0.60
C THR A 151 12.62 -2.87 -0.24
N TYR A 152 11.33 -2.58 -0.21
CA TYR A 152 10.26 -3.57 -0.02
C TYR A 152 8.95 -3.06 -0.64
N LEU A 153 8.07 -4.00 -0.95
CA LEU A 153 6.65 -3.75 -1.15
C LEU A 153 5.89 -4.29 0.05
N PHE A 154 4.61 -3.95 0.18
CA PHE A 154 3.76 -4.61 1.17
C PHE A 154 2.34 -4.88 0.67
N TRP A 155 1.73 -5.88 1.27
CA TRP A 155 0.30 -6.14 1.18
C TRP A 155 -0.36 -6.02 2.56
N GLU A 156 -1.60 -5.55 2.59
CA GLU A 156 -2.43 -5.44 3.78
C GLU A 156 -3.36 -6.67 3.88
N PRO A 157 -3.22 -7.52 4.92
CA PRO A 157 -4.22 -8.54 5.25
C PRO A 157 -5.54 -7.88 5.62
N MET A 158 -6.67 -8.43 5.17
CA MET A 158 -8.01 -7.86 5.38
C MET A 158 -8.86 -8.76 6.28
N SER A 159 -10.19 -8.61 6.25
CA SER A 159 -11.12 -9.28 7.19
C SER A 159 -12.10 -10.25 6.54
N VAL A 160 -11.98 -10.52 5.24
CA VAL A 160 -12.82 -11.52 4.53
C VAL A 160 -11.99 -12.27 3.50
N GLY A 161 -12.37 -13.52 3.22
CA GLY A 161 -11.62 -14.40 2.32
C GLY A 161 -11.21 -13.74 1.00
N ARG A 162 -12.15 -13.13 0.28
CA ARG A 162 -11.93 -12.49 -1.04
C ARG A 162 -11.01 -11.27 -1.04
N GLU A 163 -10.60 -10.81 0.13
CA GLU A 163 -9.65 -9.72 0.31
C GLU A 163 -8.35 -10.18 0.99
N PHE A 164 -8.22 -11.49 1.19
CA PHE A 164 -7.04 -12.21 1.67
C PHE A 164 -6.64 -11.91 3.11
N GLY A 165 -5.99 -12.88 3.76
CA GLY A 165 -5.43 -12.72 5.11
C GLY A 165 -6.44 -12.52 6.25
N HIS A 166 -7.70 -12.89 6.04
CA HIS A 166 -8.79 -12.77 7.02
C HIS A 166 -8.65 -13.55 8.33
N THR A 167 -7.66 -14.43 8.44
CA THR A 167 -7.28 -15.16 9.66
C THR A 167 -5.76 -15.16 9.78
N ILE A 168 -5.22 -15.33 10.98
CA ILE A 168 -3.76 -15.38 11.18
C ILE A 168 -3.14 -16.51 10.35
N ASP A 169 -3.80 -17.66 10.29
CA ASP A 169 -3.34 -18.82 9.53
C ASP A 169 -3.39 -18.58 8.02
N SER A 170 -4.48 -18.01 7.49
CA SER A 170 -4.56 -17.68 6.05
C SER A 170 -3.57 -16.58 5.66
N CYS A 171 -3.33 -15.62 6.56
CA CYS A 171 -2.33 -14.58 6.38
C CYS A 171 -0.91 -15.16 6.27
N ARG A 172 -0.54 -16.06 7.19
CA ARG A 172 0.76 -16.74 7.17
C ARG A 172 0.92 -17.65 5.96
N ALA A 173 -0.12 -18.39 5.57
CA ALA A 173 -0.11 -19.26 4.41
C ALA A 173 0.20 -18.45 3.14
N LEU A 174 -0.54 -17.36 2.90
CA LEU A 174 -0.30 -16.47 1.77
C LEU A 174 1.10 -15.85 1.82
N HIS A 175 1.55 -15.37 2.99
CA HIS A 175 2.87 -14.76 3.08
C HIS A 175 4.01 -15.76 2.76
N ASN A 176 3.86 -17.03 3.14
CA ASN A 176 4.82 -18.07 2.76
C ASN A 176 4.88 -18.31 1.25
N GLU A 177 3.72 -18.29 0.57
CA GLU A 177 3.64 -18.39 -0.90
C GLU A 177 4.28 -17.18 -1.58
N ILE A 178 4.02 -15.97 -1.07
CA ILE A 178 4.65 -14.72 -1.55
C ILE A 178 6.17 -14.77 -1.42
N GLU A 179 6.69 -15.20 -0.26
CA GLU A 179 8.14 -15.32 -0.05
C GLU A 179 8.76 -16.39 -0.97
N ALA A 180 8.07 -17.52 -1.17
CA ALA A 180 8.51 -18.59 -2.07
C ALA A 180 8.58 -18.13 -3.54
N ALA A 181 7.80 -17.12 -3.94
CA ALA A 181 7.83 -16.56 -5.28
C ALA A 181 9.17 -15.86 -5.61
N GLY A 182 9.95 -15.42 -4.61
CA GLY A 182 11.28 -14.85 -4.83
C GLY A 182 11.26 -13.57 -5.69
N MET A 183 10.48 -12.57 -5.27
CA MET A 183 10.38 -11.27 -5.95
C MET A 183 11.69 -10.46 -5.88
N ALA A 184 11.84 -9.48 -6.77
CA ALA A 184 13.05 -8.65 -6.88
C ALA A 184 13.39 -7.87 -5.60
N ILE A 185 12.36 -7.48 -4.85
CA ILE A 185 12.40 -6.95 -3.48
C ILE A 185 11.29 -7.62 -2.68
N PRO A 186 11.42 -7.79 -1.35
CA PRO A 186 10.45 -8.52 -0.54
C PRO A 186 9.08 -7.83 -0.53
N LEU A 187 8.02 -8.63 -0.67
CA LEU A 187 6.62 -8.21 -0.47
C LEU A 187 6.18 -8.61 0.94
N LYS A 188 6.26 -7.65 1.87
CA LYS A 188 6.00 -7.83 3.30
C LYS A 188 4.52 -7.69 3.65
N MET A 189 4.14 -8.08 4.86
CA MET A 189 2.82 -7.75 5.40
C MET A 189 2.83 -6.38 6.07
N MET A 190 1.78 -5.61 5.87
CA MET A 190 1.41 -4.47 6.71
C MET A 190 0.14 -4.86 7.48
N VAL A 191 0.32 -5.31 8.72
CA VAL A 191 -0.78 -5.80 9.55
C VAL A 191 -1.48 -4.63 10.22
N ASP A 192 -2.80 -4.55 10.04
CA ASP A 192 -3.69 -3.84 10.95
C ASP A 192 -4.19 -4.85 12.00
N ILE A 193 -3.93 -4.58 13.27
CA ILE A 193 -4.26 -5.47 14.38
C ILE A 193 -5.76 -5.51 14.68
N ASP A 194 -6.57 -4.62 14.10
CA ASP A 194 -8.04 -4.62 14.20
C ASP A 194 -8.70 -5.34 13.00
N HIS A 195 -7.92 -5.78 12.01
CA HIS A 195 -8.41 -6.68 10.97
C HIS A 195 -8.60 -8.11 11.50
N GLY A 196 -9.19 -8.97 10.66
CA GLY A 196 -9.59 -10.32 11.02
C GLY A 196 -11.08 -10.59 10.82
N ASP A 197 -11.42 -11.85 10.55
CA ASP A 197 -12.79 -12.30 10.37
C ASP A 197 -13.49 -12.44 11.74
N VAL A 198 -14.36 -11.49 12.06
CA VAL A 198 -15.18 -11.47 13.28
C VAL A 198 -16.12 -12.68 13.43
N THR A 199 -16.29 -13.49 12.38
CA THR A 199 -17.06 -14.73 12.41
C THR A 199 -16.21 -15.98 12.60
N SER A 200 -14.88 -15.84 12.68
CA SER A 200 -13.96 -16.95 12.94
C SER A 200 -14.30 -17.65 14.26
N SER A 201 -14.15 -18.98 14.26
CA SER A 201 -14.25 -19.79 15.48
C SER A 201 -12.99 -19.71 16.35
N ASP A 202 -11.86 -19.23 15.79
CA ASP A 202 -10.64 -18.99 16.55
C ASP A 202 -10.65 -17.54 17.08
N PRO A 203 -10.74 -17.32 18.40
CA PRO A 203 -10.73 -15.97 18.96
C PRO A 203 -9.42 -15.21 18.71
N ALA A 204 -8.32 -15.90 18.39
CA ALA A 204 -7.06 -15.25 18.06
C ALA A 204 -7.15 -14.42 16.77
N ASP A 205 -8.03 -14.78 15.83
CA ASP A 205 -8.16 -14.08 14.55
C ASP A 205 -8.69 -12.66 14.70
N ILE A 206 -9.30 -12.32 15.85
CA ILE A 206 -9.87 -11.00 16.14
C ILE A 206 -9.29 -10.38 17.43
N ASP A 207 -8.21 -10.97 17.95
CA ASP A 207 -7.49 -10.45 19.11
C ASP A 207 -6.28 -9.63 18.63
N PRO A 208 -6.28 -8.29 18.80
CA PRO A 208 -5.16 -7.46 18.39
C PRO A 208 -3.81 -7.87 18.99
N TYR A 209 -3.80 -8.54 20.15
CA TYR A 209 -2.56 -9.03 20.77
C TYR A 209 -2.02 -10.30 20.09
N ALA A 210 -2.85 -11.08 19.41
CA ALA A 210 -2.42 -12.26 18.68
C ALA A 210 -1.79 -11.89 17.32
N TRP A 211 -2.15 -10.73 16.77
CA TRP A 211 -1.60 -10.17 15.54
C TRP A 211 -0.26 -9.44 15.72
N ALA A 212 0.04 -8.98 16.94
CA ALA A 212 1.19 -8.11 17.26
C ALA A 212 2.53 -8.83 17.51
#